data_AF-A0A2L2Z6T7-F1
#
_entry.id   AF-A0A2L2Z6T7-F1
#
_cell.length_a   1.000
_cell.length_b   1.000
_cell.length_c   1.000
_cell.angle_alpha   90.00
_cell.angle_beta   90.00
_cell.angle_gamma   90.00
#
_symmetry.space_group_name_H-M   'P 1'
#
loop_
_entity.id
_entity.type
_entity.pdbx_description
1 polymer ?
#
loop_
_entity_poly.entity_id
_entity_poly.type
_entity_poly.pdbx_seq_one_letter_code
_entity_poly.pdbx_strand_id
1 'polypeptide(L)' 'QFALLKPHEILLPTTFDHDPIMLYGNYAFTKDRTSLTMVDKNGRRLLEPFDKQGLTISDNTRVKKMYYC' A
#
# COMPACT_ATOMS: atom_id res chain seq x y z
N GLN A 1 -8.95 13.95 -0.99
CA GLN A 1 -8.28 14.01 0.33
C GLN A 1 -8.05 12.58 0.79
N PHE A 2 -6.85 12.24 1.27
CA PHE A 2 -6.60 10.93 1.89
C PHE A 2 -7.10 10.93 3.33
N ALA A 3 -7.69 9.81 3.75
CA ALA A 3 -8.16 9.59 5.12
C ALA A 3 -7.57 8.30 5.66
N LEU A 4 -7.16 8.33 6.93
CA LEU A 4 -6.71 7.14 7.65
C LEU A 4 -7.91 6.38 8.20
N LEU A 5 -7.80 5.06 8.23
CA LEU A 5 -8.72 4.21 9.00
C LEU A 5 -8.52 4.49 10.50
N LYS A 6 -9.59 4.35 11.28
CA LYS A 6 -9.51 4.41 12.74
C LYS A 6 -8.77 3.18 13.28
N PRO A 7 -8.16 3.25 14.48
CA PRO A 7 -7.42 2.12 15.05
C PRO A 7 -8.21 0.81 15.17
N HIS A 8 -9.53 0.88 15.38
CA HIS A 8 -10.40 -0.30 15.46
C HIS A 8 -10.92 -0.79 14.10
N GLU A 9 -10.70 -0.04 13.03
CA GLU A 9 -11.10 -0.39 11.66
C GLU A 9 -9.96 -1.07 10.88
N ILE A 10 -8.74 -1.06 11.43
CA ILE A 10 -7.54 -1.61 10.77
C ILE A 10 -6.97 -2.82 11.51
N LEU A 11 -6.62 -3.85 10.76
CA LEU A 11 -5.85 -4.99 11.23
C LEU A 11 -4.42 -4.92 10.68
N LEU A 12 -3.42 -4.96 11.56
CA LEU A 12 -2.00 -4.88 11.22
C LEU A 12 -1.26 -6.17 11.66
N PRO A 13 -1.46 -7.31 10.98
CA PRO A 13 -0.91 -8.58 11.41
C PRO A 13 0.55 -8.81 10.94
N THR A 14 1.11 -7.85 10.20
CA THR A 14 2.50 -7.78 9.74
C THR A 14 3.01 -6.34 9.87
N THR A 15 4.33 -6.15 9.80
CA THR A 15 4.93 -4.81 9.66
C THR A 15 4.50 -4.14 8.35
N PHE A 16 4.67 -2.82 8.26
CA PHE A 16 4.35 -2.07 7.04
C PHE A 16 5.27 -2.52 5.90
N ASP A 17 4.65 -2.89 4.78
CA ASP A 17 5.30 -3.21 3.52
C ASP A 17 5.17 -2.00 2.60
N HIS A 18 6.24 -1.68 1.87
CA HIS A 18 6.29 -0.55 0.94
C HIS A 18 5.91 -0.96 -0.50
N ASP A 19 5.85 -2.27 -0.77
CA ASP A 19 5.48 -2.81 -2.08
C ASP A 19 4.13 -3.57 -2.14
N PRO A 20 3.23 -3.56 -1.14
CA PRO A 20 2.06 -4.42 -1.15
C PRO A 20 1.12 -4.03 -2.29
N ILE A 21 0.33 -5.00 -2.77
CA ILE A 21 -0.58 -4.82 -3.91
C ILE A 21 -1.61 -3.71 -3.66
N MET A 22 -1.96 -3.48 -2.38
CA MET A 22 -2.95 -2.51 -1.95
C MET A 22 -2.39 -1.09 -1.74
N LEU A 23 -1.09 -0.86 -1.94
CA LEU A 23 -0.50 0.48 -1.84
C LEU A 23 -0.54 1.20 -3.19
N TYR A 24 -1.02 2.44 -3.15
CA TYR A 24 -1.05 3.35 -4.30
C TYR A 24 0.36 3.83 -4.70
N GLY A 25 0.51 4.20 -5.98
CA GLY A 25 1.75 4.78 -6.49
C GLY A 25 1.93 6.25 -6.11
N ASN A 26 3.09 6.80 -6.48
CA ASN A 26 3.48 8.17 -6.12
C ASN A 26 2.52 9.27 -6.62
N TYR A 27 1.79 9.00 -7.71
CA TYR A 27 0.98 9.99 -8.43
C TYR A 27 -0.53 9.76 -8.24
N ALA A 28 -0.92 8.84 -7.36
CA ALA A 28 -2.33 8.49 -7.19
C ALA A 28 -3.17 9.73 -6.83
N PHE A 29 -4.29 9.90 -7.55
CA PHE A 29 -5.24 11.01 -7.39
C PHE A 29 -4.66 12.42 -7.64
N THR A 30 -3.49 12.55 -8.24
CA THR A 30 -2.98 13.86 -8.67
C THR A 30 -3.88 14.46 -9.77
N LYS A 31 -3.95 15.80 -9.84
CA LYS A 31 -4.76 16.53 -10.84
C LYS A 31 -3.99 16.80 -12.13
N ASP A 32 -2.67 16.90 -12.07
CA ASP A 32 -1.80 17.37 -13.16
C ASP A 32 -0.96 16.25 -13.80
N ARG A 33 -1.09 15.02 -13.28
CA ARG A 33 -0.33 13.82 -13.65
C ARG A 33 1.17 13.89 -13.35
N THR A 34 1.63 14.89 -12.60
CA THR A 34 3.07 15.12 -12.34
C THR A 34 3.38 15.39 -10.87
N SER A 35 2.45 15.95 -10.10
CA SER A 35 2.62 16.21 -8.68
C SER A 35 2.59 14.90 -7.87
N LEU A 36 3.59 14.72 -7.00
CA LEU A 36 3.66 13.61 -6.06
C LEU A 36 2.61 13.79 -4.95
N THR A 37 1.79 12.78 -4.72
CA THR A 37 0.77 12.77 -3.66
C THR A 37 1.11 11.80 -2.52
N MET A 38 2.02 10.85 -2.77
CA MET A 38 2.54 9.91 -1.79
C MET A 38 4.04 9.68 -2.00
N VAL A 39 4.82 9.71 -0.92
CA VAL A 39 6.28 9.57 -0.97
C VAL A 39 6.73 8.60 0.13
N ASP A 40 7.55 7.63 -0.25
CA ASP A 40 8.26 6.79 0.71
C ASP A 40 9.25 7.67 1.50
N LYS A 41 9.26 7.55 2.83
CA LYS A 41 10.19 8.28 3.70
C LYS A 41 11.67 8.02 3.36
N ASN A 42 11.98 6.90 2.70
CA ASN A 42 13.32 6.52 2.24
C ASN A 42 13.59 6.90 0.78
N GLY A 43 12.70 7.62 0.11
CA GLY A 43 12.87 8.10 -1.27
C GLY A 43 12.67 7.03 -2.36
N ARG A 44 12.16 5.85 -2.01
CA ARG A 44 11.82 4.81 -3.00
C ARG A 44 10.61 5.22 -3.84
N ARG A 45 10.64 4.79 -5.11
CA ARG A 45 9.49 4.95 -6.01
C ARG A 45 8.37 3.99 -5.58
N LEU A 46 7.18 4.53 -5.38
CA LEU A 46 5.96 3.76 -5.14
C LEU A 46 5.28 3.50 -6.48
N LEU A 47 5.11 2.23 -6.82
CA LEU A 47 4.43 1.79 -8.04
C LEU A 47 2.93 1.72 -7.85
N GLU A 48 2.17 1.98 -8.92
CA GLU A 48 0.72 1.75 -8.92
C GLU A 48 0.41 0.24 -8.86
N PRO A 49 -0.76 -0.17 -8.36
CA PRO A 49 -1.11 -1.59 -8.24
C PRO A 49 -0.99 -2.39 -9.54
N PHE A 50 -1.33 -1.79 -10.69
CA PHE A 50 -1.24 -2.44 -12.00
C PHE A 50 0.19 -2.58 -12.53
N ASP A 51 1.16 -1.84 -11.97
CA ASP A 51 2.57 -1.93 -12.32
C ASP A 51 3.32 -2.98 -11.46
N LYS A 52 2.67 -3.53 -10.42
CA LYS A 52 3.27 -4.52 -9.51
C LYS A 52 3.21 -5.92 -10.12
N GLN A 53 4.26 -6.71 -9.90
CA GLN A 53 4.37 -8.08 -10.45
C GLN A 53 3.40 -9.09 -9.80
N GLY A 54 2.85 -8.77 -8.63
CA GLY A 54 1.92 -9.64 -7.91
C GLY A 54 1.87 -9.34 -6.42
N LEU A 55 1.30 -10.28 -5.66
CA LEU A 55 1.22 -10.21 -4.20
C LEU A 55 2.60 -10.39 -3.57
N THR A 56 2.92 -9.55 -2.59
CA THR A 56 4.15 -9.74 -1.81
C THR A 56 3.98 -10.91 -0.81
N ILE A 57 5.10 -11.35 -0.22
CA ILE A 57 5.06 -12.34 0.87
C ILE A 57 4.22 -11.81 2.04
N SER A 58 4.27 -10.50 2.30
CA SER A 58 3.50 -9.88 3.38
C SER A 58 2.00 -9.89 3.07
N ASP A 59 1.59 -9.59 1.83
CA ASP A 59 0.19 -9.67 1.39
C ASP A 59 -0.38 -11.07 1.62
N ASN A 60 0.34 -12.09 1.16
CA ASN A 60 -0.04 -13.50 1.35
C ASN A 60 -0.15 -13.86 2.83
N THR A 61 0.81 -13.41 3.65
CA THR A 61 0.81 -13.67 5.09
C THR A 61 -0.38 -12.99 5.78
N ARG A 62 -0.72 -11.76 5.41
CA ARG A 62 -1.86 -11.02 5.95
C ARG A 62 -3.17 -11.72 5.61
N VAL A 63 -3.35 -12.14 4.36
CA VAL A 63 -4.56 -12.88 3.93
C VAL A 63 -4.69 -14.18 4.70
N LYS A 64 -3.63 -15.00 4.81
CA LYS A 64 -3.68 -16.25 5.59
C LYS A 64 -4.05 -16.02 7.05
N LYS A 65 -3.46 -15.01 7.70
CA LYS A 65 -3.79 -14.65 9.08
C LYS A 65 -5.23 -14.16 9.25
N MET A 66 -5.79 -13.44 8.27
CA MET A 66 -7.19 -12.98 8.30
C MET A 66 -8.20 -14.11 8.15
N TYR A 67 -7.86 -15.14 7.37
CA TYR A 67 -8.75 -16.27 7.06
C TYR A 67 -8.41 -17.56 7.80
N TYR A 68 -7.50 -17.51 8.79
CA TYR A 68 -7.07 -18.65 9.60
C TYR A 68 -6.57 -19.86 8.76
N CYS A 69 -5.83 -19.56 7.70
CA CYS A 69 -5.19 -20.55 6.83
C CYS A 69 -3.74 -20.84 7.23
#